data_AF-A0A2T0WK44-F1
#
_entry.id   AF-A0A2T0WK44-F1
#
_cell.length_a   1.000
_cell.length_b   1.000
_cell.length_c   1.000
_cell.angle_alpha   90.00
_cell.angle_beta   90.00
_cell.angle_gamma   90.00
#
_symmetry.space_group_name_H-M   'P 1'
#
loop_
_entity.id
_entity.type
_entity.pdbx_description
1 polymer ?
#
loop_
_entity_poly.entity_id
_entity_poly.type
_entity_poly.pdbx_seq_one_letter_code
_entity_poly.pdbx_strand_id
1 'polypeptide(L)'
;MKLETLNSTHIEQAATIIDEQGIPKNYVWSQYYVVVNGKEYPFKHLVRTAYELATQEQLQFQSNESYRGYVENELGFEFRYYENGYNFFTKEELEFYSSIVNTDYRTSNPAHQYYGQKLYPIIAKAKYWAEQILLDDFKLKQDGNWLNGHIARIKPYFWPRIYSGEDKDVFFNVEINGSNRFIGYKLDGYFETTKALPDYKIKLLEEYKTLIKWEWPQISFDQVDEYNWDRLISETREYIQKYLPHHNHLKELLSKESKIARIAWNTNGWVKPSGLTGKSTNASFENEHGFGHEEWLFDGDKVIDGYKYGFLEPIHKYRSKYEGKYFDLALYTRDSESNKSFWVANLKDVKVLTTEESEKVLAYYKQEGWYDEMKSDLYNLNLDQDQLDLWVEDGAHELLNIKFKATQINDIPEELIPVLDDREIKSNRYTLMDVSPSIMELIEEGSKSGFSFEDSGSEEADLASKSIRTGKKKEIELKLKHNILQAKFLKYLQNKYGKALVKRECTSYGALRIDLTRKTNTGFVFYEIKTYNSLRTSIREGIGQLLEYSLYPNVNEAEGIVLVSHVSPSEEVKNYLNHIKNFINIPFSYIHFDIEQEEIITEI
;
A
#
# COMPACT_ATOMS: atom_id res chain seq x y z
N MET A 1 33.33 21.05 54.85
CA MET A 1 32.72 20.39 53.66
C MET A 1 33.81 20.13 52.62
N LYS A 2 33.78 19.00 51.89
CA LYS A 2 34.86 18.64 50.92
C LYS A 2 35.19 19.74 49.88
N LEU A 3 34.23 20.59 49.52
CA LEU A 3 34.43 21.64 48.50
C LEU A 3 35.04 22.94 49.05
N GLU A 4 35.30 23.07 50.36
CA GLU A 4 35.86 24.30 50.96
C GLU A 4 37.26 24.67 50.45
N THR A 5 37.97 23.72 49.85
CA THR A 5 39.25 23.95 49.15
C THR A 5 39.08 24.63 47.78
N LEU A 6 37.86 24.67 47.24
CA LEU A 6 37.56 25.31 45.97
C LEU A 6 37.28 26.80 46.15
N ASN A 7 37.72 27.59 45.16
CA ASN A 7 37.39 29.00 44.99
C ASN A 7 36.87 29.22 43.56
N SER A 8 36.38 30.42 43.24
CA SER A 8 35.81 30.72 41.93
C SER A 8 36.80 30.54 40.78
N THR A 9 38.09 30.86 41.00
CA THR A 9 39.15 30.65 39.99
C THR A 9 39.33 29.18 39.63
N HIS A 10 39.24 28.26 40.59
CA HIS A 10 39.31 26.82 40.30
C HIS A 10 38.14 26.34 39.42
N ILE A 11 36.94 26.91 39.62
CA ILE A 11 35.76 26.60 38.80
C ILE A 11 35.92 27.14 37.37
N GLU A 12 36.38 28.38 37.22
CA GLU A 12 36.65 28.99 35.92
C GLU A 12 37.73 28.23 35.14
N GLN A 13 38.83 27.85 35.78
CA GLN A 13 39.88 27.03 35.17
C GLN A 13 39.37 25.65 34.76
N ALA A 14 38.52 25.03 35.58
CA ALA A 14 37.89 23.75 35.24
C ALA A 14 36.97 23.87 34.01
N ALA A 15 36.23 24.97 33.89
CA ALA A 15 35.40 25.25 32.70
C ALA A 15 36.26 25.34 31.43
N THR A 16 37.37 26.09 31.47
CA THR A 16 38.33 26.17 30.34
C THR A 16 38.86 24.80 29.94
N ILE A 17 39.22 23.95 30.92
CA ILE A 17 39.69 22.59 30.64
C ILE A 17 38.59 21.75 29.98
N ILE A 18 37.34 21.86 30.43
CA ILE A 18 36.22 21.13 29.82
C ILE A 18 35.94 21.63 28.40
N ASP A 19 36.13 22.91 28.09
CA ASP A 19 36.01 23.43 26.72
C ASP A 19 37.07 22.82 25.78
N GLU A 20 38.28 22.62 26.28
CA GLU A 20 39.37 21.98 25.53
C GLU A 20 39.16 20.47 25.38
N GLN A 21 38.78 19.79 26.46
CA GLN A 21 38.76 18.33 26.55
C GLN A 21 37.40 17.69 26.24
N GLY A 22 36.31 18.46 26.31
CA GLY A 22 34.95 17.94 26.22
C GLY A 22 34.49 17.26 27.50
N ILE A 23 33.33 16.59 27.43
CA ILE A 23 32.68 15.94 28.58
C ILE A 23 32.77 14.42 28.40
N PRO A 24 33.40 13.68 29.33
CA PRO A 24 33.43 12.23 29.25
C PRO A 24 32.02 11.62 29.32
N LYS A 25 31.82 10.49 28.62
CA LYS A 25 30.51 9.85 28.43
C LYS A 25 29.68 9.66 29.71
N ASN A 26 30.35 9.32 30.82
CA ASN A 26 29.74 9.07 32.13
C ASN A 26 29.31 10.35 32.88
N TYR A 27 29.64 11.52 32.34
CA TYR A 27 29.36 12.83 32.94
C TYR A 27 28.42 13.69 32.11
N VAL A 28 27.98 13.21 30.95
CA VAL A 28 27.10 13.97 30.04
C VAL A 28 25.72 14.20 30.66
N TRP A 29 25.18 13.21 31.38
CA TRP A 29 23.91 13.35 32.08
C TRP A 29 24.11 14.11 33.41
N SER A 30 23.36 15.19 33.61
CA SER A 30 23.33 15.96 34.87
C SER A 30 22.03 16.74 35.01
N GLN A 31 21.33 16.63 36.13
CA GLN A 31 20.16 17.48 36.37
C GLN A 31 20.51 18.93 36.71
N TYR A 32 21.76 19.18 37.11
CA TYR A 32 22.23 20.48 37.57
C TYR A 32 23.42 20.90 36.73
N TYR A 33 23.33 22.06 36.12
CA TYR A 33 24.41 22.69 35.36
C TYR A 33 24.81 23.98 36.05
N VAL A 34 26.11 24.27 36.05
CA VAL A 34 26.66 25.53 36.56
C VAL A 34 26.93 26.42 35.37
N VAL A 35 26.51 27.68 35.45
CA VAL A 35 26.77 28.69 34.42
C VAL A 35 28.09 29.37 34.73
N VAL A 36 29.07 29.21 33.85
CA VAL A 36 30.37 29.88 33.92
C VAL A 36 30.55 30.68 32.64
N ASN A 37 30.70 32.01 32.76
CA ASN A 37 30.85 32.93 31.62
C ASN A 37 29.76 32.75 30.53
N GLY A 38 28.52 32.48 30.95
CA GLY A 38 27.38 32.30 30.05
C GLY A 38 27.24 30.90 29.43
N LYS A 39 28.15 29.95 29.74
CA LYS A 39 28.09 28.56 29.26
C LYS A 39 27.77 27.60 30.40
N GLU A 40 27.03 26.54 30.07
CA GLU A 40 26.55 25.55 31.03
C GLU A 40 27.43 24.31 31.10
N TYR A 41 27.81 23.90 32.31
CA TYR A 41 28.67 22.73 32.54
C TYR A 41 28.03 21.75 33.54
N PRO A 42 28.08 20.43 33.31
CA PRO A 42 27.57 19.45 34.26
C PRO A 42 28.22 19.60 35.65
N PHE A 43 27.41 19.92 36.66
CA PHE A 43 27.89 20.25 38.01
C PHE A 43 28.90 19.24 38.58
N LYS A 44 28.56 17.95 38.51
CA LYS A 44 29.44 16.90 39.06
C LYS A 44 30.78 16.83 38.35
N HIS A 45 30.82 17.06 37.04
CA HIS A 45 32.05 17.02 36.27
C HIS A 45 32.90 18.25 36.53
N LEU A 46 32.30 19.43 36.45
CA LEU A 46 32.96 20.71 36.69
C LEU A 46 33.63 20.73 38.06
N VAL A 47 32.90 20.33 39.11
CA VAL A 47 33.43 20.31 40.48
C VAL A 47 34.52 19.26 40.67
N ARG A 48 34.42 18.09 40.02
CA ARG A 48 35.49 17.08 40.07
C ARG A 48 36.77 17.59 39.42
N THR A 49 36.64 18.21 38.24
CA THR A 49 37.77 18.81 37.53
C THR A 49 38.40 19.93 38.35
N ALA A 50 37.59 20.82 38.93
CA ALA A 50 38.08 21.90 39.80
C ALA A 50 38.81 21.38 41.05
N TYR A 51 38.30 20.31 41.66
CA TYR A 51 38.92 19.69 42.83
C TYR A 51 40.22 18.99 42.50
N GLU A 52 40.28 18.28 41.38
CA GLU A 52 41.51 17.65 40.90
C GLU A 52 42.60 18.70 40.59
N LEU A 53 42.22 19.86 40.04
CA LEU A 53 43.14 20.98 39.85
C LEU A 53 43.67 21.55 41.17
N ALA A 54 42.78 21.76 42.14
CA ALA A 54 43.12 22.39 43.41
C ALA A 54 43.95 21.48 44.33
N THR A 55 43.75 20.16 44.26
CA THR A 55 44.27 19.21 45.25
C THR A 55 45.14 18.10 44.68
N GLN A 56 45.12 17.88 43.36
CA GLN A 56 45.69 16.70 42.69
C GLN A 56 45.07 15.37 43.14
N GLU A 57 43.91 15.40 43.80
CA GLU A 57 43.16 14.23 44.27
C GLU A 57 41.82 14.07 43.54
N GLN A 58 41.32 12.84 43.47
CA GLN A 58 40.00 12.56 42.91
C GLN A 58 38.87 12.80 43.93
N LEU A 59 37.88 13.60 43.55
CA LEU A 59 36.72 13.88 44.40
C LEU A 59 35.60 12.84 44.23
N GLN A 60 35.36 12.07 45.30
CA GLN A 60 34.14 11.28 45.44
C GLN A 60 33.10 12.03 46.28
N PHE A 61 32.02 12.45 45.61
CA PHE A 61 30.88 13.13 46.24
C PHE A 61 29.57 12.88 45.47
N GLN A 62 28.45 13.13 46.16
CA GLN A 62 27.10 13.13 45.58
C GLN A 62 26.58 14.56 45.46
N SER A 63 25.76 14.84 44.44
CA SER A 63 25.11 16.15 44.33
C SER A 63 23.99 16.25 45.37
N ASN A 64 24.15 17.12 46.36
CA ASN A 64 23.14 17.45 47.36
C ASN A 64 23.01 18.97 47.49
N GLU A 65 22.00 19.41 48.23
CA GLU A 65 21.68 20.83 48.39
C GLU A 65 22.84 21.63 49.01
N SER A 66 23.52 21.06 50.00
CA SER A 66 24.68 21.71 50.65
C SER A 66 25.84 21.96 49.66
N TYR A 67 26.20 20.98 48.83
CA TYR A 67 27.27 21.14 47.85
C TYR A 67 26.91 22.10 46.72
N ARG A 68 25.65 22.08 46.26
CA ARG A 68 25.17 23.04 45.25
C ARG A 68 25.11 24.45 45.82
N GLY A 69 24.55 24.59 47.03
CA GLY A 69 24.45 25.86 47.74
C GLY A 69 25.80 26.50 48.03
N TYR A 70 26.88 25.73 48.21
CA TYR A 70 28.23 26.31 48.29
C TYR A 70 28.70 26.89 46.96
N VAL A 71 28.55 26.15 45.86
CA VAL A 71 28.95 26.65 44.53
C VAL A 71 28.09 27.85 44.11
N GLU A 72 26.82 27.86 44.52
CA GLU A 72 25.88 28.94 44.23
C GLU A 72 26.12 30.17 45.09
N ASN A 73 26.05 30.03 46.42
CA ASN A 73 26.02 31.17 47.33
C ASN A 73 27.41 31.64 47.76
N GLU A 74 28.38 30.73 47.92
CA GLU A 74 29.72 31.07 48.39
C GLU A 74 30.67 31.37 47.23
N LEU A 75 30.59 30.60 46.13
CA LEU A 75 31.42 30.81 44.94
C LEU A 75 30.77 31.72 43.88
N GLY A 76 29.47 32.00 44.00
CA GLY A 76 28.76 32.99 43.21
C GLY A 76 28.32 32.54 41.81
N PHE A 77 28.18 31.24 41.55
CA PHE A 77 27.78 30.73 40.23
C PHE A 77 26.29 30.40 40.14
N GLU A 78 25.67 30.74 39.02
CA GLU A 78 24.27 30.40 38.76
C GLU A 78 24.09 28.91 38.41
N PHE A 79 22.96 28.33 38.84
CA PHE A 79 22.55 26.98 38.45
C PHE A 79 21.39 26.97 37.47
N ARG A 80 21.43 26.00 36.56
CA ARG A 80 20.32 25.62 35.69
C ARG A 80 19.88 24.19 36.01
N TYR A 81 18.56 23.99 36.11
CA TYR A 81 17.96 22.70 36.41
C TYR A 81 17.25 22.14 35.18
N TYR A 82 17.53 20.88 34.87
CA TYR A 82 16.86 20.12 33.81
C TYR A 82 16.38 18.80 34.38
N GLU A 83 15.06 18.61 34.45
CA GLU A 83 14.44 17.42 35.08
C GLU A 83 15.01 16.10 34.53
N ASN A 84 15.11 16.02 33.20
CA ASN A 84 15.61 14.85 32.49
C ASN A 84 17.14 14.83 32.29
N GLY A 85 17.85 15.86 32.77
CA GLY A 85 19.30 15.85 32.89
C GLY A 85 20.10 16.24 31.65
N TYR A 86 19.48 16.88 30.66
CA TYR A 86 20.15 17.40 29.47
C TYR A 86 19.73 18.84 29.20
N ASN A 87 20.71 19.74 29.10
CA ASN A 87 20.46 21.05 28.50
C ASN A 87 20.20 20.96 27.00
N PHE A 88 19.73 22.05 26.38
CA PHE A 88 19.45 22.08 24.95
C PHE A 88 20.74 22.06 24.12
N PHE A 89 20.63 21.83 22.81
CA PHE A 89 21.76 21.94 21.90
C PHE A 89 22.31 23.37 21.92
N THR A 90 23.63 23.51 21.88
CA THR A 90 24.28 24.82 21.74
C THR A 90 24.88 24.97 20.35
N LYS A 91 24.90 26.21 19.83
CA LYS A 91 25.55 26.51 18.56
C LYS A 91 27.02 26.06 18.54
N GLU A 92 27.76 26.30 19.62
CA GLU A 92 29.17 25.92 19.73
C GLU A 92 29.40 24.40 19.59
N GLU A 93 28.59 23.57 20.26
CA GLU A 93 28.67 22.10 20.11
C GLU A 93 28.43 21.67 18.66
N LEU A 94 27.41 22.25 18.02
CA LEU A 94 27.02 21.90 16.64
C LEU A 94 28.06 22.38 15.61
N GLU A 95 28.64 23.57 15.81
CA GLU A 95 29.74 24.09 14.99
C GLU A 95 31.00 23.22 15.12
N PHE A 96 31.36 22.82 16.34
CA PHE A 96 32.45 21.87 16.54
C PHE A 96 32.20 20.58 15.78
N TYR A 97 31.00 20.01 15.88
CA TYR A 97 30.65 18.81 15.12
C TYR A 97 30.79 19.02 13.61
N SER A 98 30.23 20.11 13.06
CA SER A 98 30.33 20.46 11.65
C SER A 98 31.78 20.61 11.18
N SER A 99 32.66 21.15 12.02
CA SER A 99 34.06 21.35 11.66
C SER A 99 34.86 20.04 11.50
N ILE A 100 34.39 18.92 12.07
CA ILE A 100 35.12 17.65 12.08
C ILE A 100 34.45 16.52 11.27
N VAL A 101 33.20 16.67 10.83
CA VAL A 101 32.52 15.62 10.03
C VAL A 101 33.30 15.26 8.78
N ASN A 102 33.18 14.01 8.34
CA ASN A 102 33.87 13.48 7.15
C ASN A 102 35.41 13.60 7.21
N THR A 103 36.02 13.80 8.38
CA THR A 103 37.47 13.73 8.55
C THR A 103 37.90 12.39 9.15
N ASP A 104 39.14 11.98 8.86
CA ASP A 104 39.71 10.74 9.37
C ASP A 104 40.11 10.90 10.84
N TYR A 105 39.62 9.99 11.68
CA TYR A 105 40.03 9.88 13.07
C TYR A 105 41.30 9.03 13.20
N ARG A 106 42.20 9.51 14.04
CA ARG A 106 43.52 8.91 14.31
C ARG A 106 43.83 9.12 15.79
N THR A 107 43.95 8.03 16.55
CA THR A 107 44.27 8.09 18.00
C THR A 107 45.65 8.68 18.27
N SER A 108 46.55 8.64 17.29
CA SER A 108 47.88 9.26 17.36
C SER A 108 47.88 10.77 17.16
N ASN A 109 46.80 11.38 16.67
CA ASN A 109 46.71 12.83 16.53
C ASN A 109 46.25 13.45 17.87
N PRO A 110 47.06 14.29 18.53
CA PRO A 110 46.68 14.93 19.79
C PRO A 110 45.37 15.74 19.70
N ALA A 111 45.11 16.38 18.56
CA ALA A 111 43.87 17.15 18.36
C ALA A 111 42.62 16.25 18.40
N HIS A 112 42.75 14.97 18.05
CA HIS A 112 41.62 14.03 17.98
C HIS A 112 41.30 13.38 19.32
N GLN A 113 42.21 13.41 20.29
CA GLN A 113 42.10 12.71 21.58
C GLN A 113 40.77 13.01 22.31
N TYR A 114 40.23 14.21 22.12
CA TYR A 114 39.04 14.71 22.80
C TYR A 114 37.78 14.74 21.92
N TYR A 115 37.86 14.33 20.66
CA TYR A 115 36.70 14.36 19.75
C TYR A 115 35.51 13.58 20.31
N GLY A 116 35.75 12.38 20.84
CA GLY A 116 34.68 11.58 21.45
C GLY A 116 33.98 12.32 22.61
N GLN A 117 34.75 12.96 23.49
CA GLN A 117 34.23 13.69 24.65
C GLN A 117 33.43 14.94 24.24
N LYS A 118 33.83 15.61 23.15
CA LYS A 118 33.08 16.73 22.59
C LYS A 118 31.82 16.30 21.83
N LEU A 119 31.78 15.07 21.30
CA LEU A 119 30.61 14.53 20.59
C LEU A 119 29.58 13.85 21.51
N TYR A 120 29.99 13.33 22.67
CA TYR A 120 29.05 12.63 23.56
C TYR A 120 27.85 13.47 24.01
N PRO A 121 27.98 14.78 24.33
CA PRO A 121 26.82 15.64 24.59
C PRO A 121 25.81 15.66 23.46
N ILE A 122 26.25 15.88 22.22
CA ILE A 122 25.39 15.93 21.03
C ILE A 122 24.67 14.60 20.81
N ILE A 123 25.39 13.49 20.93
CA ILE A 123 24.85 12.14 20.78
C ILE A 123 23.81 11.84 21.86
N ALA A 124 24.06 12.23 23.11
CA ALA A 124 23.14 12.01 24.21
C ALA A 124 21.86 12.85 24.04
N LYS A 125 21.99 14.14 23.66
CA LYS A 125 20.87 15.03 23.38
C LYS A 125 20.02 14.52 22.20
N ALA A 126 20.65 14.01 21.13
CA ALA A 126 19.96 13.38 20.01
C ALA A 126 19.12 12.16 20.43
N LYS A 127 19.69 11.31 21.30
CA LYS A 127 18.98 10.13 21.84
C LYS A 127 17.84 10.54 22.74
N TYR A 128 18.07 11.50 23.63
CA TYR A 128 17.05 12.07 24.49
C TYR A 128 15.88 12.61 23.67
N TRP A 129 16.15 13.39 22.60
CA TRP A 129 15.11 13.87 21.70
C TRP A 129 14.26 12.74 21.13
N ALA A 130 14.88 11.66 20.63
CA ALA A 130 14.17 10.51 20.12
C ALA A 130 13.39 9.72 21.19
N GLU A 131 13.87 9.69 22.43
CA GLU A 131 13.19 9.09 23.57
C GLU A 131 11.93 9.87 23.94
N GLN A 132 11.98 11.21 23.90
CA GLN A 132 10.84 12.08 24.24
C GLN A 132 9.69 12.02 23.23
N ILE A 133 9.92 11.49 22.03
CA ILE A 133 8.91 11.37 20.96
C ILE A 133 8.48 9.91 20.72
N LEU A 134 8.93 8.98 21.56
CA LEU A 134 8.62 7.56 21.43
C LEU A 134 7.12 7.30 21.70
N LEU A 135 6.50 6.53 20.81
CA LEU A 135 5.11 6.05 20.94
C LEU A 135 5.09 4.66 21.59
N ASP A 136 4.00 4.29 22.27
CA ASP A 136 3.89 3.04 23.04
C ASP A 136 4.17 1.77 22.20
N ASP A 137 3.64 1.72 20.97
CA ASP A 137 3.82 0.57 20.06
C ASP A 137 5.11 0.63 19.21
N PHE A 138 5.97 1.62 19.49
CA PHE A 138 7.20 1.86 18.74
C PHE A 138 8.44 1.43 19.54
N LYS A 139 9.47 1.01 18.80
CA LYS A 139 10.79 0.67 19.32
C LYS A 139 11.77 1.77 18.95
N LEU A 140 12.65 2.14 19.88
CA LEU A 140 13.73 3.09 19.65
C LEU A 140 15.01 2.36 19.20
N LYS A 141 15.54 2.73 18.03
CA LYS A 141 16.91 2.43 17.64
C LYS A 141 17.78 3.65 17.91
N GLN A 142 18.54 3.55 19.00
CA GLN A 142 19.57 4.53 19.31
C GLN A 142 20.72 4.41 18.29
N ASP A 143 21.06 5.50 17.61
CA ASP A 143 22.38 5.64 16.95
C ASP A 143 23.30 6.39 17.90
N GLY A 144 24.53 5.90 18.06
CA GLY A 144 25.51 6.51 18.99
C GLY A 144 26.95 6.24 18.62
N ASN A 145 27.20 5.56 17.51
CA ASN A 145 28.55 5.41 16.98
C ASN A 145 28.85 6.65 16.14
N TRP A 146 29.88 7.40 16.50
CA TRP A 146 30.30 8.61 15.77
C TRP A 146 31.39 8.36 14.73
N LEU A 147 31.92 7.13 14.66
CA LEU A 147 32.80 6.66 13.62
C LEU A 147 32.05 5.74 12.64
N ASN A 148 32.44 5.78 11.37
CA ASN A 148 32.08 4.75 10.41
C ASN A 148 32.87 3.45 10.73
N GLY A 149 32.20 2.30 10.70
CA GLY A 149 32.78 1.03 11.16
C GLY A 149 33.87 0.44 10.25
N HIS A 150 33.87 0.81 8.96
CA HIS A 150 34.82 0.28 7.97
C HIS A 150 36.05 1.16 7.77
N ILE A 151 35.91 2.45 8.04
CA ILE A 151 36.95 3.47 7.88
C ILE A 151 36.78 4.35 9.10
N ALA A 152 37.81 4.50 9.94
CA ALA A 152 37.76 5.34 11.15
C ALA A 152 37.60 6.83 10.77
N ARG A 153 36.44 7.20 10.26
CA ARG A 153 36.05 8.50 9.71
C ARG A 153 34.81 8.97 10.44
N ILE A 154 34.76 10.25 10.79
CA ILE A 154 33.67 10.82 11.59
C ILE A 154 32.40 10.87 10.76
N LYS A 155 31.30 10.37 11.32
CA LYS A 155 30.01 10.30 10.62
C LYS A 155 29.46 11.70 10.28
N PRO A 156 28.84 11.87 9.10
CA PRO A 156 28.24 13.13 8.67
C PRO A 156 26.96 13.52 9.43
N TYR A 157 26.27 12.53 10.02
CA TYR A 157 25.05 12.74 10.78
C TYR A 157 24.90 11.75 11.95
N PHE A 158 24.09 12.12 12.93
CA PHE A 158 23.51 11.24 13.94
C PHE A 158 22.02 11.07 13.68
N TRP A 159 21.56 9.82 13.64
CA TRP A 159 20.19 9.50 13.20
C TRP A 159 19.51 8.44 14.10
N PRO A 160 19.17 8.79 15.36
CA PRO A 160 18.25 8.00 16.16
C PRO A 160 16.85 7.93 15.51
N ARG A 161 16.17 6.80 15.66
CA ARG A 161 14.87 6.58 15.00
C ARG A 161 13.92 5.70 15.80
N ILE A 162 12.64 5.91 15.61
CA ILE A 162 11.56 5.10 16.17
C ILE A 162 10.80 4.39 15.04
N TYR A 163 10.43 3.13 15.25
CA TYR A 163 9.73 2.31 14.25
C TYR A 163 8.75 1.35 14.93
N SER A 164 7.67 0.98 14.25
CA SER A 164 6.66 0.05 14.76
C SER A 164 6.97 -1.40 14.38
N GLY A 165 6.62 -2.37 15.24
CA GLY A 165 6.72 -3.80 14.95
C GLY A 165 8.16 -4.32 14.76
N GLU A 166 8.33 -5.31 13.87
CA GLU A 166 9.65 -5.89 13.52
C GLU A 166 10.28 -5.24 12.28
N ASP A 167 9.44 -4.65 11.42
CA ASP A 167 9.85 -3.98 10.20
C ASP A 167 10.50 -2.62 10.50
N LYS A 168 11.68 -2.41 9.91
CA LYS A 168 12.51 -1.21 10.09
C LYS A 168 12.57 -0.38 8.81
N ASP A 169 11.78 -0.72 7.79
CA ASP A 169 11.86 -0.14 6.46
C ASP A 169 11.25 1.26 6.39
N VAL A 170 10.25 1.54 7.24
CA VAL A 170 9.63 2.86 7.43
C VAL A 170 9.76 3.27 8.90
N PHE A 171 10.21 4.49 9.16
CA PHE A 171 10.46 4.97 10.51
C PHE A 171 10.35 6.49 10.61
N PHE A 172 10.14 6.99 11.82
CA PHE A 172 10.39 8.39 12.13
C PHE A 172 11.78 8.54 12.68
N ASN A 173 12.44 9.64 12.34
CA ASN A 173 13.73 9.95 12.91
C ASN A 173 13.92 11.41 13.26
N VAL A 174 14.86 11.58 14.17
CA VAL A 174 15.52 12.85 14.42
C VAL A 174 16.92 12.78 13.82
N GLU A 175 17.43 13.92 13.39
CA GLU A 175 18.68 14.02 12.66
C GLU A 175 19.47 15.22 13.15
N ILE A 176 20.76 15.00 13.39
CA ILE A 176 21.74 16.06 13.60
C ILE A 176 22.74 15.91 12.47
N ASN A 177 22.70 16.81 11.49
CA ASN A 177 23.51 16.74 10.28
C ASN A 177 24.63 17.78 10.33
N GLY A 178 25.86 17.33 10.61
CA GLY A 178 27.02 18.22 10.70
C GLY A 178 27.51 18.67 9.32
N SER A 179 27.26 17.90 8.26
CA SER A 179 27.71 18.27 6.90
C SER A 179 26.86 19.38 6.30
N ASN A 180 25.55 19.30 6.50
CA ASN A 180 24.56 20.24 5.98
C ASN A 180 24.12 21.28 7.03
N ARG A 181 24.65 21.20 8.25
CA ARG A 181 24.49 22.19 9.34
C ARG A 181 23.04 22.41 9.79
N PHE A 182 22.31 21.34 10.07
CA PHE A 182 20.96 21.42 10.62
C PHE A 182 20.65 20.31 11.64
N ILE A 183 19.68 20.57 12.51
CA ILE A 183 18.93 19.54 13.22
C ILE A 183 17.55 19.41 12.59
N GLY A 184 16.96 18.21 12.53
CA GLY A 184 15.69 18.02 11.85
C GLY A 184 15.02 16.71 12.19
N TYR A 185 13.80 16.54 11.70
CA TYR A 185 13.00 15.35 11.93
C TYR A 185 12.14 15.03 10.71
N LYS A 186 11.91 13.75 10.45
CA LYS A 186 11.14 13.31 9.27
C LYS A 186 10.59 11.90 9.40
N LEU A 187 9.57 11.61 8.57
CA LEU A 187 9.18 10.27 8.16
C LEU A 187 10.09 9.82 7.01
N ASP A 188 10.78 8.69 7.16
CA ASP A 188 11.72 8.20 6.15
C ASP A 188 11.70 6.68 6.00
N GLY A 189 12.44 6.19 4.99
CA GLY A 189 12.72 4.77 4.78
C GLY A 189 14.17 4.49 4.44
N TYR A 190 14.59 3.22 4.31
CA TYR A 190 15.97 2.91 3.93
C TYR A 190 16.21 3.06 2.43
N PHE A 191 16.92 4.12 2.04
CA PHE A 191 17.30 4.41 0.65
C PHE A 191 18.65 3.81 0.23
N GLU A 192 19.66 3.79 1.11
CA GLU A 192 21.01 3.32 0.75
C GLU A 192 21.75 2.69 1.94
N THR A 193 22.14 1.42 1.78
CA THR A 193 23.27 0.65 2.36
C THR A 193 22.98 -0.84 2.11
N THR A 194 23.74 -1.79 2.67
CA THR A 194 23.61 -3.26 2.50
C THR A 194 22.23 -3.87 2.84
N LYS A 195 21.23 -3.02 3.12
CA LYS A 195 19.80 -3.30 3.37
C LYS A 195 18.90 -2.27 2.67
N ALA A 196 19.29 -1.77 1.50
CA ALA A 196 18.47 -0.84 0.72
C ALA A 196 17.15 -1.50 0.33
N LEU A 197 16.08 -0.70 0.30
CA LEU A 197 14.84 -1.13 -0.33
C LEU A 197 15.10 -1.44 -1.82
N PRO A 198 14.45 -2.48 -2.39
CA PRO A 198 14.48 -2.69 -3.84
C PRO A 198 14.02 -1.44 -4.61
N ASP A 199 14.56 -1.20 -5.81
CA ASP A 199 14.30 0.02 -6.62
C ASP A 199 12.80 0.34 -6.79
N TYR A 200 11.95 -0.67 -6.96
CA TYR A 200 10.50 -0.47 -7.09
C TYR A 200 9.86 0.07 -5.80
N LYS A 201 10.35 -0.35 -4.63
CA LYS A 201 9.89 0.17 -3.32
C LYS A 201 10.37 1.60 -3.10
N ILE A 202 11.58 1.93 -3.55
CA ILE A 202 12.09 3.31 -3.53
C ILE A 202 11.21 4.21 -4.40
N LYS A 203 10.92 3.80 -5.64
CA LYS A 203 10.03 4.54 -6.55
C LYS A 203 8.65 4.77 -5.93
N LEU A 204 8.05 3.74 -5.34
CA LEU A 204 6.75 3.80 -4.67
C LEU A 204 6.74 4.78 -3.49
N LEU A 205 7.82 4.78 -2.70
CA LEU A 205 7.99 5.70 -1.58
C LEU A 205 8.12 7.16 -2.08
N GLU A 206 8.86 7.42 -3.15
CA GLU A 206 9.00 8.75 -3.76
C GLU A 206 7.68 9.26 -4.38
N GLU A 207 6.95 8.41 -5.08
CA GLU A 207 5.62 8.72 -5.60
C GLU A 207 4.65 9.04 -4.46
N TYR A 208 4.70 8.27 -3.37
CA TYR A 208 3.87 8.53 -2.20
C TYR A 208 4.25 9.82 -1.47
N LYS A 209 5.56 10.10 -1.29
CA LYS A 209 6.05 11.37 -0.73
C LYS A 209 5.55 12.56 -1.55
N THR A 210 5.53 12.44 -2.88
CA THR A 210 4.98 13.46 -3.79
C THR A 210 3.47 13.64 -3.58
N LEU A 211 2.72 12.54 -3.48
CA LEU A 211 1.27 12.56 -3.28
C LEU A 211 0.87 13.29 -1.99
N ILE A 212 1.58 13.05 -0.90
CA ILE A 212 1.26 13.62 0.42
C ILE A 212 1.88 15.00 0.66
N LYS A 213 2.59 15.56 -0.33
CA LYS A 213 3.39 16.80 -0.18
C LYS A 213 4.27 16.72 1.06
N TRP A 214 5.09 15.68 1.12
CA TRP A 214 5.92 15.36 2.28
C TRP A 214 6.86 16.53 2.65
N GLU A 215 6.94 16.80 3.95
CA GLU A 215 7.77 17.85 4.53
C GLU A 215 8.95 17.25 5.31
N TRP A 216 10.09 17.92 5.24
CA TRP A 216 11.26 17.64 6.05
C TRP A 216 11.71 18.90 6.79
N PRO A 217 11.15 19.15 7.99
CA PRO A 217 11.59 20.27 8.83
C PRO A 217 13.08 20.18 9.16
N GLN A 218 13.79 21.26 8.85
CA GLN A 218 15.23 21.44 9.08
C GLN A 218 15.45 22.79 9.78
N ILE A 219 16.10 22.74 10.93
CA ILE A 219 16.45 23.90 11.74
C ILE A 219 17.95 24.11 11.58
N SER A 220 18.34 25.22 10.94
CA SER A 220 19.74 25.58 10.77
C SER A 220 20.45 25.68 12.12
N PHE A 221 21.73 25.30 12.18
CA PHE A 221 22.57 25.54 13.35
C PHE A 221 22.62 27.03 13.75
N ASP A 222 22.42 27.94 12.79
CA ASP A 222 22.37 29.37 13.04
C ASP A 222 21.09 29.84 13.77
N GLN A 223 20.05 29.00 13.78
CA GLN A 223 18.75 29.29 14.39
C GLN A 223 18.50 28.44 15.64
N VAL A 224 19.47 27.62 16.07
CA VAL A 224 19.27 26.68 17.19
C VAL A 224 18.97 27.42 18.50
N ASP A 225 19.51 28.63 18.68
CA ASP A 225 19.29 29.44 19.87
C ASP A 225 17.85 30.00 19.96
N GLU A 226 17.07 29.92 18.88
CA GLU A 226 15.62 30.24 18.86
C GLU A 226 14.75 29.08 19.37
N TYR A 227 15.37 27.94 19.69
CA TYR A 227 14.70 26.72 20.13
C TYR A 227 15.08 26.33 21.56
N ASN A 228 14.20 25.54 22.17
CA ASN A 228 14.44 24.85 23.41
C ASN A 228 13.80 23.45 23.33
N TRP A 229 13.95 22.65 24.40
CA TRP A 229 13.39 21.30 24.42
C TRP A 229 11.88 21.27 24.22
N ASP A 230 11.13 22.13 24.90
CA ASP A 230 9.67 22.14 24.85
C ASP A 230 9.16 22.40 23.42
N ARG A 231 9.71 23.43 22.77
CA ARG A 231 9.37 23.77 21.39
C ARG A 231 9.73 22.64 20.43
N LEU A 232 10.98 22.16 20.46
CA LEU A 232 11.44 21.13 19.53
C LEU A 232 10.64 19.83 19.69
N ILE A 233 10.39 19.40 20.93
CA ILE A 233 9.63 18.18 21.21
C ILE A 233 8.16 18.34 20.79
N SER A 234 7.53 19.49 21.07
CA SER A 234 6.15 19.75 20.67
C SER A 234 6.00 19.70 19.14
N GLU A 235 6.82 20.45 18.41
CA GLU A 235 6.78 20.48 16.94
C GLU A 235 7.07 19.10 16.33
N THR A 236 7.98 18.32 16.93
CA THR A 236 8.26 16.95 16.48
C THR A 236 7.08 16.00 16.72
N ARG A 237 6.40 16.12 17.87
CA ARG A 237 5.22 15.31 18.19
C ARG A 237 4.04 15.65 17.27
N GLU A 238 3.81 16.92 16.99
CA GLU A 238 2.80 17.37 16.02
C GLU A 238 3.08 16.80 14.63
N TYR A 239 4.34 16.81 14.20
CA TYR A 239 4.74 16.17 12.94
C TYR A 239 4.47 14.67 12.93
N ILE A 240 4.85 13.95 13.99
CA ILE A 240 4.58 12.51 14.09
C ILE A 240 3.07 12.24 14.03
N GLN A 241 2.26 13.00 14.74
CA GLN A 241 0.80 12.85 14.70
C GLN A 241 0.24 13.10 13.30
N LYS A 242 0.70 14.16 12.61
CA LYS A 242 0.34 14.47 11.21
C LYS A 242 0.69 13.33 10.27
N TYR A 243 1.86 12.70 10.43
CA TYR A 243 2.39 11.70 9.49
C TYR A 243 2.19 10.24 9.93
N LEU A 244 1.62 9.96 11.10
CA LEU A 244 1.40 8.60 11.59
C LEU A 244 0.48 7.75 10.67
N PRO A 245 -0.64 8.28 10.14
CA PRO A 245 -1.45 7.53 9.18
C PRO A 245 -0.67 7.17 7.90
N HIS A 246 0.19 8.09 7.44
CA HIS A 246 1.05 7.88 6.26
C HIS A 246 2.14 6.84 6.52
N HIS A 247 2.76 6.86 7.69
CA HIS A 247 3.68 5.82 8.13
C HIS A 247 3.02 4.44 8.08
N ASN A 248 1.81 4.30 8.62
CA ASN A 248 1.09 3.02 8.64
C ASN A 248 0.75 2.54 7.22
N HIS A 249 0.25 3.44 6.38
CA HIS A 249 -0.06 3.13 4.99
C HIS A 249 1.20 2.77 4.18
N LEU A 250 2.30 3.47 4.38
CA LEU A 250 3.57 3.14 3.73
C LEU A 250 4.08 1.77 4.15
N LYS A 251 3.95 1.39 5.43
CA LYS A 251 4.31 0.03 5.85
C LYS A 251 3.47 -1.03 5.16
N GLU A 252 2.15 -0.82 5.07
CA GLU A 252 1.26 -1.71 4.32
C GLU A 252 1.70 -1.81 2.85
N LEU A 253 1.92 -0.68 2.21
CA LEU A 253 2.28 -0.56 0.80
C LEU A 253 3.66 -1.15 0.48
N LEU A 254 4.65 -0.93 1.35
CA LEU A 254 6.00 -1.49 1.19
C LEU A 254 6.10 -2.95 1.61
N SER A 255 5.14 -3.48 2.37
CA SER A 255 5.03 -4.91 2.66
C SER A 255 4.52 -5.73 1.46
N LYS A 256 4.14 -5.04 0.38
CA LYS A 256 3.54 -5.65 -0.81
C LYS A 256 4.48 -6.63 -1.49
N GLU A 257 4.01 -7.87 -1.61
CA GLU A 257 4.71 -8.96 -2.27
C GLU A 257 3.92 -9.43 -3.49
N SER A 258 4.62 -9.84 -4.54
CA SER A 258 3.98 -10.51 -5.68
C SER A 258 3.95 -12.02 -5.41
N LYS A 259 2.79 -12.65 -5.59
CA LYS A 259 2.60 -14.10 -5.35
C LYS A 259 1.79 -14.75 -6.47
N ILE A 260 1.94 -16.06 -6.60
CA ILE A 260 1.01 -16.90 -7.35
C ILE A 260 -0.02 -17.48 -6.36
N ALA A 261 -1.30 -17.45 -6.74
CA ALA A 261 -2.39 -18.09 -6.00
C ALA A 261 -3.22 -18.99 -6.92
N ARG A 262 -3.50 -20.21 -6.45
CA ARG A 262 -4.41 -21.13 -7.13
C ARG A 262 -5.86 -20.79 -6.79
N ILE A 263 -6.73 -20.81 -7.81
CA ILE A 263 -8.19 -20.78 -7.64
C ILE A 263 -8.83 -22.02 -8.26
N ALA A 264 -10.00 -22.41 -7.76
CA ALA A 264 -10.76 -23.56 -8.24
C ALA A 264 -11.06 -23.45 -9.75
N TRP A 265 -11.16 -24.59 -10.44
CA TRP A 265 -11.56 -24.59 -11.85
C TRP A 265 -13.01 -24.17 -11.99
N ASN A 266 -13.27 -23.25 -12.92
CA ASN A 266 -14.60 -22.69 -13.14
C ASN A 266 -14.82 -22.34 -14.62
N THR A 267 -15.89 -22.89 -15.21
CA THR A 267 -16.28 -22.60 -16.61
C THR A 267 -17.26 -21.43 -16.74
N ASN A 268 -17.70 -20.87 -15.62
CA ASN A 268 -18.62 -19.74 -15.48
C ASN A 268 -17.88 -18.40 -15.21
N GLY A 269 -16.58 -18.34 -15.50
CA GLY A 269 -15.76 -17.14 -15.38
C GLY A 269 -15.56 -16.62 -13.95
N TRP A 270 -15.70 -17.48 -12.94
CA TRP A 270 -15.67 -17.16 -11.51
C TRP A 270 -16.69 -16.08 -11.09
N VAL A 271 -17.81 -16.01 -11.82
CA VAL A 271 -18.99 -15.22 -11.42
C VAL A 271 -19.88 -16.04 -10.48
N LYS A 272 -19.92 -17.36 -10.68
CA LYS A 272 -20.67 -18.32 -9.85
C LYS A 272 -20.14 -19.74 -10.05
N PRO A 273 -20.48 -20.71 -9.18
CA PRO A 273 -20.00 -22.09 -9.25
C PRO A 273 -20.31 -22.78 -10.58
N SER A 274 -19.42 -23.67 -11.01
CA SER A 274 -19.58 -24.45 -12.24
C SER A 274 -19.85 -25.94 -12.03
N GLY A 275 -19.95 -26.40 -10.79
CA GLY A 275 -20.10 -27.81 -10.44
C GLY A 275 -18.80 -28.63 -10.61
N LEU A 276 -18.91 -29.95 -10.50
CA LEU A 276 -17.79 -30.91 -10.42
C LEU A 276 -16.91 -30.99 -11.67
N THR A 277 -17.43 -30.68 -12.86
CA THR A 277 -16.71 -30.84 -14.12
C THR A 277 -15.40 -30.02 -14.15
N GLY A 278 -14.28 -30.68 -14.40
CA GLY A 278 -12.92 -30.09 -14.46
C GLY A 278 -12.27 -29.77 -13.11
N LYS A 279 -12.98 -29.92 -11.98
CA LYS A 279 -12.42 -29.72 -10.63
C LYS A 279 -11.46 -30.83 -10.24
N SER A 280 -10.66 -30.61 -9.19
CA SER A 280 -9.65 -31.59 -8.75
C SER A 280 -10.25 -32.98 -8.55
N THR A 281 -9.50 -34.02 -8.93
CA THR A 281 -9.84 -35.43 -8.65
C THR A 281 -9.23 -35.95 -7.35
N ASN A 282 -8.39 -35.14 -6.69
CA ASN A 282 -7.83 -35.46 -5.38
C ASN A 282 -8.77 -35.01 -4.28
N ALA A 283 -8.71 -35.69 -3.12
CA ALA A 283 -9.43 -35.30 -1.91
C ALA A 283 -9.17 -33.82 -1.58
N SER A 284 -10.20 -33.01 -1.70
CA SER A 284 -10.19 -31.56 -1.55
C SER A 284 -11.62 -31.06 -1.45
N PHE A 285 -11.82 -29.90 -0.85
CA PHE A 285 -13.15 -29.30 -0.69
C PHE A 285 -13.89 -29.19 -2.04
N GLU A 286 -13.22 -28.72 -3.10
CA GLU A 286 -13.82 -28.60 -4.44
C GLU A 286 -14.24 -29.96 -5.04
N ASN A 287 -13.53 -31.04 -4.71
CA ASN A 287 -13.87 -32.39 -5.15
C ASN A 287 -15.08 -32.95 -4.38
N GLU A 288 -15.13 -32.70 -3.07
CA GLU A 288 -16.12 -33.27 -2.17
C GLU A 288 -17.47 -32.55 -2.26
N HIS A 289 -17.45 -31.22 -2.38
CA HIS A 289 -18.65 -30.38 -2.39
C HIS A 289 -19.04 -29.88 -3.79
N GLY A 290 -18.18 -30.08 -4.79
CA GLY A 290 -18.46 -29.66 -6.17
C GLY A 290 -18.34 -28.17 -6.43
N PHE A 291 -17.83 -27.39 -5.48
CA PHE A 291 -17.51 -25.98 -5.63
C PHE A 291 -16.30 -25.54 -4.77
N GLY A 292 -15.62 -24.49 -5.19
CA GLY A 292 -14.67 -23.73 -4.37
C GLY A 292 -15.24 -22.35 -4.04
N HIS A 293 -14.91 -21.80 -2.86
CA HIS A 293 -15.38 -20.49 -2.43
C HIS A 293 -14.88 -19.34 -3.32
N GLU A 294 -13.77 -19.53 -4.05
CA GLU A 294 -13.25 -18.56 -5.03
C GLU A 294 -14.10 -18.44 -6.30
N GLU A 295 -15.14 -19.28 -6.48
CA GLU A 295 -15.94 -19.29 -7.73
C GLU A 295 -16.88 -18.09 -7.90
N TRP A 296 -16.96 -17.20 -6.92
CA TRP A 296 -17.64 -15.88 -7.01
C TRP A 296 -16.66 -14.69 -7.03
N LEU A 297 -15.35 -14.95 -7.19
CA LEU A 297 -14.30 -13.95 -7.07
C LEU A 297 -14.46 -12.79 -8.08
N PHE A 298 -15.08 -13.04 -9.23
CA PHE A 298 -15.30 -12.07 -10.30
C PHE A 298 -16.78 -11.75 -10.55
N ASP A 299 -17.65 -12.01 -9.57
CA ASP A 299 -19.05 -11.56 -9.65
C ASP A 299 -19.14 -10.03 -9.55
N GLY A 300 -19.32 -9.38 -10.71
CA GLY A 300 -19.41 -7.93 -10.83
C GLY A 300 -20.73 -7.33 -10.35
N ASP A 301 -21.74 -8.15 -10.00
CA ASP A 301 -22.96 -7.65 -9.35
C ASP A 301 -22.75 -7.34 -7.87
N LYS A 302 -21.70 -7.91 -7.26
CA LYS A 302 -21.44 -7.83 -5.81
C LYS A 302 -20.24 -6.94 -5.52
N VAL A 303 -20.42 -5.64 -5.77
CA VAL A 303 -19.41 -4.59 -5.57
C VAL A 303 -19.88 -3.62 -4.49
N ILE A 304 -19.00 -3.28 -3.54
CA ILE A 304 -19.28 -2.34 -2.44
C ILE A 304 -18.20 -1.26 -2.47
N ASP A 305 -18.62 0.00 -2.60
CA ASP A 305 -17.73 1.18 -2.64
C ASP A 305 -16.60 1.06 -3.68
N GLY A 306 -16.88 0.44 -4.84
CA GLY A 306 -15.89 0.24 -5.91
C GLY A 306 -14.90 -0.92 -5.67
N TYR A 307 -15.07 -1.69 -4.60
CA TYR A 307 -14.28 -2.87 -4.29
C TYR A 307 -15.05 -4.16 -4.50
N LYS A 308 -14.35 -5.17 -5.02
CA LYS A 308 -14.81 -6.55 -5.04
C LYS A 308 -14.23 -7.28 -3.85
N TYR A 309 -15.09 -8.05 -3.18
CA TYR A 309 -14.75 -8.90 -2.06
C TYR A 309 -14.89 -10.36 -2.46
N GLY A 310 -14.01 -11.21 -1.94
CA GLY A 310 -14.01 -12.63 -2.27
C GLY A 310 -13.13 -13.46 -1.35
N PHE A 311 -12.99 -14.71 -1.73
CA PHE A 311 -12.21 -15.70 -1.01
C PHE A 311 -10.98 -16.13 -1.80
N LEU A 312 -9.94 -16.53 -1.09
CA LEU A 312 -8.79 -17.30 -1.57
C LEU A 312 -8.38 -18.33 -0.52
N GLU A 313 -8.47 -19.62 -0.84
CA GLU A 313 -8.04 -20.74 0.02
C GLU A 313 -6.57 -20.63 0.46
N PRO A 314 -5.61 -20.18 -0.38
CA PRO A 314 -4.23 -19.97 0.04
C PRO A 314 -4.05 -18.98 1.21
N ILE A 315 -4.98 -18.03 1.36
CA ILE A 315 -4.98 -17.05 2.44
C ILE A 315 -5.65 -17.62 3.67
N HIS A 316 -6.80 -18.28 3.52
CA HIS A 316 -7.53 -18.93 4.62
C HIS A 316 -6.62 -19.86 5.42
N LYS A 317 -5.87 -20.76 4.76
CA LYS A 317 -4.96 -21.72 5.43
C LYS A 317 -3.88 -21.12 6.32
N TYR A 318 -3.48 -19.87 6.08
CA TYR A 318 -2.40 -19.20 6.80
C TYR A 318 -2.78 -17.77 7.18
N ARG A 319 -4.06 -17.55 7.53
CA ARG A 319 -4.64 -16.22 7.72
C ARG A 319 -3.83 -15.33 8.66
N SER A 320 -3.40 -15.85 9.81
CA SER A 320 -2.61 -15.11 10.80
C SER A 320 -1.27 -14.56 10.27
N LYS A 321 -0.74 -15.14 9.18
CA LYS A 321 0.48 -14.65 8.50
C LYS A 321 0.20 -13.48 7.55
N TYR A 322 -1.03 -13.37 7.05
CA TYR A 322 -1.36 -12.52 5.91
C TYR A 322 -2.38 -11.42 6.19
N GLU A 323 -3.11 -11.48 7.31
CA GLU A 323 -4.10 -10.47 7.68
C GLU A 323 -3.53 -9.03 7.59
N GLY A 324 -4.28 -8.14 6.93
CA GLY A 324 -3.90 -6.74 6.72
C GLY A 324 -2.84 -6.49 5.64
N LYS A 325 -2.18 -7.54 5.11
CA LYS A 325 -1.15 -7.39 4.07
C LYS A 325 -1.75 -7.17 2.68
N TYR A 326 -0.91 -6.62 1.81
CA TYR A 326 -1.21 -6.39 0.40
C TYR A 326 -0.38 -7.32 -0.49
N PHE A 327 -0.99 -7.79 -1.57
CA PHE A 327 -0.33 -8.62 -2.55
C PHE A 327 -0.68 -8.18 -3.98
N ASP A 328 0.29 -8.33 -4.88
CA ASP A 328 -0.04 -8.52 -6.30
C ASP A 328 -0.13 -10.03 -6.55
N LEU A 329 -1.23 -10.49 -7.12
CA LEU A 329 -1.51 -11.91 -7.29
C LEU A 329 -1.60 -12.28 -8.78
N ALA A 330 -0.73 -13.19 -9.22
CA ALA A 330 -0.96 -13.99 -10.41
C ALA A 330 -1.89 -15.15 -10.06
N LEU A 331 -3.11 -15.11 -10.56
CA LEU A 331 -4.09 -16.17 -10.36
C LEU A 331 -3.93 -17.23 -11.43
N TYR A 332 -3.90 -18.50 -11.03
CA TYR A 332 -3.94 -19.63 -11.95
C TYR A 332 -4.98 -20.66 -11.52
N THR A 333 -5.43 -21.46 -12.47
CA THR A 333 -6.35 -22.57 -12.24
C THR A 333 -5.84 -23.83 -12.94
N ARG A 334 -6.43 -24.99 -12.61
CA ARG A 334 -6.06 -26.27 -13.20
C ARG A 334 -7.32 -27.05 -13.58
N ASP A 335 -7.42 -27.41 -14.85
CA ASP A 335 -8.45 -28.32 -15.35
C ASP A 335 -7.98 -29.76 -15.17
N SER A 336 -8.73 -30.54 -14.39
CA SER A 336 -8.41 -31.96 -14.16
C SER A 336 -8.71 -32.85 -15.37
N GLU A 337 -9.61 -32.46 -16.27
CA GLU A 337 -9.95 -33.27 -17.45
C GLU A 337 -8.84 -33.24 -18.49
N SER A 338 -8.30 -32.04 -18.77
CA SER A 338 -7.15 -31.88 -19.66
C SER A 338 -5.81 -32.05 -18.95
N ASN A 339 -5.81 -32.02 -17.61
CA ASN A 339 -4.62 -32.01 -16.76
C ASN A 339 -3.68 -30.83 -17.04
N LYS A 340 -4.24 -29.68 -17.47
CA LYS A 340 -3.50 -28.46 -17.82
C LYS A 340 -3.76 -27.33 -16.83
N SER A 341 -2.76 -26.47 -16.68
CA SER A 341 -2.85 -25.25 -15.86
C SER A 341 -3.00 -24.04 -16.76
N PHE A 342 -3.73 -23.03 -16.29
CA PHE A 342 -3.96 -21.79 -17.02
C PHE A 342 -3.82 -20.59 -16.10
N TRP A 343 -3.18 -19.53 -16.60
CA TRP A 343 -3.21 -18.21 -16.00
C TRP A 343 -4.59 -17.58 -16.21
N VAL A 344 -5.12 -16.99 -15.14
CA VAL A 344 -6.48 -16.43 -15.10
C VAL A 344 -6.45 -14.91 -15.14
N ALA A 345 -5.75 -14.27 -14.20
CA ALA A 345 -5.70 -12.82 -14.08
C ALA A 345 -4.51 -12.38 -13.21
N ASN A 346 -4.05 -11.15 -13.43
CA ASN A 346 -3.22 -10.43 -12.48
C ASN A 346 -4.10 -9.48 -11.67
N LEU A 347 -4.21 -9.70 -10.36
CA LEU A 347 -4.85 -8.76 -9.45
C LEU A 347 -3.78 -7.92 -8.75
N LYS A 348 -3.94 -6.62 -8.77
CA LYS A 348 -3.08 -5.67 -8.07
C LYS A 348 -3.73 -5.15 -6.80
N ASP A 349 -2.87 -4.81 -5.84
CA ASP A 349 -3.27 -4.20 -4.55
C ASP A 349 -4.34 -5.00 -3.80
N VAL A 350 -4.24 -6.34 -3.83
CA VAL A 350 -5.17 -7.22 -3.13
C VAL A 350 -4.89 -7.12 -1.64
N LYS A 351 -5.83 -6.57 -0.87
CA LYS A 351 -5.75 -6.50 0.58
C LYS A 351 -6.34 -7.75 1.20
N VAL A 352 -5.63 -8.37 2.13
CA VAL A 352 -6.21 -9.37 3.03
C VAL A 352 -7.00 -8.68 4.13
N LEU A 353 -8.29 -9.00 4.21
CA LEU A 353 -9.23 -8.36 5.13
C LEU A 353 -8.90 -8.73 6.58
N THR A 354 -9.06 -7.77 7.48
CA THR A 354 -9.17 -8.03 8.92
C THR A 354 -10.52 -8.68 9.27
N THR A 355 -10.61 -9.36 10.41
CA THR A 355 -11.88 -9.97 10.85
C THR A 355 -13.03 -8.94 10.90
N GLU A 356 -12.76 -7.74 11.42
CA GLU A 356 -13.78 -6.67 11.49
C GLU A 356 -14.26 -6.24 10.10
N GLU A 357 -13.35 -6.12 9.12
CA GLU A 357 -13.71 -5.81 7.74
C GLU A 357 -14.57 -6.92 7.13
N SER A 358 -14.18 -8.19 7.29
CA SER A 358 -14.94 -9.34 6.77
C SER A 358 -16.37 -9.39 7.33
N GLU A 359 -16.55 -9.17 8.63
CA GLU A 359 -17.87 -9.17 9.27
C GLU A 359 -18.80 -8.08 8.72
N LYS A 360 -18.27 -6.87 8.52
CA LYS A 360 -19.04 -5.76 7.92
C LYS A 360 -19.51 -6.10 6.51
N VAL A 361 -18.64 -6.72 5.71
CA VAL A 361 -18.96 -7.09 4.34
C VAL A 361 -19.98 -8.21 4.30
N LEU A 362 -19.86 -9.25 5.14
CA LEU A 362 -20.84 -10.34 5.18
C LEU A 362 -22.22 -9.84 5.64
N ALA A 363 -22.27 -8.93 6.61
CA ALA A 363 -23.53 -8.31 7.02
C ALA A 363 -24.21 -7.58 5.86
N TYR A 364 -23.44 -6.85 5.04
CA TYR A 364 -23.93 -6.21 3.82
C TYR A 364 -24.44 -7.24 2.79
N TYR A 365 -23.69 -8.32 2.55
CA TYR A 365 -24.11 -9.40 1.65
C TYR A 365 -25.44 -10.05 2.07
N LYS A 366 -25.68 -10.20 3.38
CA LYS A 366 -26.96 -10.70 3.90
C LYS A 366 -28.07 -9.68 3.73
N GLN A 367 -27.80 -8.40 3.99
CA GLN A 367 -28.78 -7.32 3.85
C GLN A 367 -29.28 -7.19 2.40
N GLU A 368 -28.38 -7.27 1.43
CA GLU A 368 -28.71 -7.15 0.00
C GLU A 368 -29.25 -8.46 -0.62
N GLY A 369 -29.36 -9.54 0.17
CA GLY A 369 -29.80 -10.85 -0.32
C GLY A 369 -28.77 -11.60 -1.16
N TRP A 370 -27.56 -11.05 -1.36
CA TRP A 370 -26.48 -11.65 -2.13
C TRP A 370 -25.99 -12.98 -1.56
N TYR A 371 -26.02 -13.13 -0.23
CA TYR A 371 -25.68 -14.39 0.41
C TYR A 371 -26.69 -15.50 0.08
N ASP A 372 -27.99 -15.16 0.03
CA ASP A 372 -29.05 -16.11 -0.36
C ASP A 372 -28.97 -16.46 -1.85
N GLU A 373 -28.54 -15.52 -2.70
CA GLU A 373 -28.23 -15.81 -4.10
C GLU A 373 -27.10 -16.83 -4.24
N MET A 374 -26.02 -16.69 -3.45
CA MET A 374 -24.92 -17.66 -3.46
C MET A 374 -25.40 -19.06 -3.07
N LYS A 375 -26.31 -19.18 -2.09
CA LYS A 375 -26.97 -20.45 -1.76
C LYS A 375 -27.83 -20.97 -2.90
N SER A 376 -28.61 -20.09 -3.53
CA SER A 376 -29.43 -20.46 -4.68
C SER A 376 -28.58 -20.97 -5.86
N ASP A 377 -27.41 -20.39 -6.10
CA ASP A 377 -26.47 -20.88 -7.13
C ASP A 377 -26.05 -22.33 -6.87
N LEU A 378 -25.74 -22.67 -5.62
CA LEU A 378 -25.42 -24.05 -5.21
C LEU A 378 -26.62 -24.98 -5.37
N TYR A 379 -27.78 -24.56 -4.87
CA TYR A 379 -29.02 -25.32 -4.99
C TYR A 379 -29.37 -25.63 -6.46
N ASN A 380 -29.21 -24.65 -7.35
CA ASN A 380 -29.48 -24.80 -8.79
C ASN A 380 -28.56 -25.81 -9.49
N LEU A 381 -27.41 -26.13 -8.88
CA LEU A 381 -26.48 -27.18 -9.34
C LEU A 381 -26.68 -28.52 -8.60
N ASN A 382 -27.70 -28.64 -7.75
CA ASN A 382 -27.92 -29.75 -6.82
C ASN A 382 -26.73 -29.98 -5.87
N LEU A 383 -26.07 -28.89 -5.44
CA LEU A 383 -25.03 -28.92 -4.42
C LEU A 383 -25.60 -28.55 -3.05
N ASP A 384 -24.87 -28.87 -1.99
CA ASP A 384 -25.26 -28.55 -0.62
C ASP A 384 -25.12 -27.03 -0.35
N GLN A 385 -26.26 -26.34 -0.25
CA GLN A 385 -26.31 -24.90 0.02
C GLN A 385 -26.04 -24.57 1.51
N ASP A 386 -26.31 -25.51 2.42
CA ASP A 386 -26.15 -25.31 3.86
C ASP A 386 -24.65 -25.32 4.23
N GLN A 387 -23.81 -25.84 3.33
CA GLN A 387 -22.35 -25.77 3.45
C GLN A 387 -21.83 -24.34 3.63
N LEU A 388 -22.49 -23.33 3.05
CA LEU A 388 -22.10 -21.93 3.25
C LEU A 388 -22.43 -21.44 4.67
N ASP A 389 -23.47 -21.95 5.31
CA ASP A 389 -23.82 -21.59 6.69
C ASP A 389 -22.80 -22.18 7.66
N LEU A 390 -22.51 -23.47 7.50
CA LEU A 390 -21.49 -24.18 8.30
C LEU A 390 -20.14 -23.48 8.24
N TRP A 391 -19.75 -22.99 7.06
CA TRP A 391 -18.45 -22.37 6.86
C TRP A 391 -18.33 -21.01 7.55
N VAL A 392 -19.42 -20.23 7.63
CA VAL A 392 -19.38 -18.91 8.28
C VAL A 392 -19.62 -18.97 9.79
N GLU A 393 -19.85 -20.15 10.39
CA GLU A 393 -19.99 -20.31 11.85
C GLU A 393 -18.73 -19.84 12.59
N ASP A 394 -17.55 -20.10 12.01
CA ASP A 394 -16.25 -19.68 12.56
C ASP A 394 -15.91 -18.19 12.27
N GLY A 395 -16.71 -17.54 11.43
CA GLY A 395 -16.67 -16.10 11.18
C GLY A 395 -16.69 -15.72 9.69
N ALA A 396 -16.99 -14.46 9.40
CA ALA A 396 -17.15 -13.97 8.02
C ALA A 396 -15.90 -14.08 7.14
N HIS A 397 -14.73 -14.10 7.77
CA HIS A 397 -13.45 -14.24 7.09
C HIS A 397 -13.28 -15.60 6.40
N GLU A 398 -14.13 -16.57 6.73
CA GLU A 398 -14.19 -17.88 6.10
C GLU A 398 -14.79 -17.83 4.70
N LEU A 399 -15.58 -16.80 4.38
CA LEU A 399 -16.15 -16.60 3.05
C LEU A 399 -15.56 -15.40 2.31
N LEU A 400 -15.07 -14.39 3.05
CA LEU A 400 -14.60 -13.13 2.51
C LEU A 400 -13.28 -12.77 3.18
N ASN A 401 -12.16 -13.09 2.53
CA ASN A 401 -10.82 -12.90 3.09
C ASN A 401 -9.94 -11.91 2.31
N ILE A 402 -10.37 -11.46 1.13
CA ILE A 402 -9.68 -10.44 0.34
C ILE A 402 -10.60 -9.38 -0.23
N LYS A 403 -10.03 -8.21 -0.53
CA LYS A 403 -10.62 -7.21 -1.42
C LYS A 403 -9.64 -6.67 -2.44
N PHE A 404 -10.15 -6.25 -3.59
CA PHE A 404 -9.41 -5.58 -4.65
C PHE A 404 -10.33 -4.62 -5.42
N LYS A 405 -9.77 -3.67 -6.17
CA LYS A 405 -10.59 -2.74 -6.97
C LYS A 405 -11.41 -3.50 -8.02
N ALA A 406 -12.73 -3.28 -8.03
CA ALA A 406 -13.64 -4.01 -8.92
C ALA A 406 -13.37 -3.75 -10.42
N THR A 407 -12.80 -2.60 -10.76
CA THR A 407 -12.42 -2.24 -12.14
C THR A 407 -11.44 -3.24 -12.77
N GLN A 408 -10.65 -3.96 -11.96
CA GLN A 408 -9.70 -4.96 -12.44
C GLN A 408 -10.39 -6.20 -13.05
N ILE A 409 -11.68 -6.42 -12.77
CA ILE A 409 -12.46 -7.50 -13.38
C ILE A 409 -12.56 -7.30 -14.91
N ASN A 410 -12.54 -6.05 -15.36
CA ASN A 410 -12.63 -5.70 -16.79
C ASN A 410 -11.38 -6.12 -17.59
N ASP A 411 -10.26 -6.33 -16.90
CA ASP A 411 -8.96 -6.65 -17.50
C ASP A 411 -8.72 -8.16 -17.60
N ILE A 412 -9.66 -9.00 -17.14
CA ILE A 412 -9.52 -10.44 -17.16
C ILE A 412 -9.59 -10.94 -18.62
N PRO A 413 -8.57 -11.66 -19.13
CA PRO A 413 -8.57 -12.25 -20.46
C PRO A 413 -9.83 -13.08 -20.72
N GLU A 414 -10.39 -12.98 -21.92
CA GLU A 414 -11.57 -13.74 -22.34
C GLU A 414 -11.25 -15.22 -22.51
N GLU A 415 -10.09 -15.52 -23.12
CA GLU A 415 -9.52 -16.87 -23.18
C GLU A 415 -8.42 -17.01 -22.13
N LEU A 416 -8.41 -18.15 -21.43
CA LEU A 416 -7.37 -18.42 -20.43
C LEU A 416 -6.03 -18.67 -21.11
N ILE A 417 -4.97 -18.08 -20.57
CA ILE A 417 -3.61 -18.21 -21.11
C ILE A 417 -3.03 -19.53 -20.59
N PRO A 418 -2.65 -20.49 -21.46
CA PRO A 418 -2.08 -21.75 -21.01
C PRO A 418 -0.72 -21.52 -20.32
N VAL A 419 -0.48 -22.24 -19.23
CA VAL A 419 0.84 -22.30 -18.61
C VAL A 419 1.72 -23.19 -19.50
N LEU A 420 2.77 -22.61 -20.08
CA LEU A 420 3.62 -23.31 -21.06
C LEU A 420 4.75 -24.10 -20.39
N ASP A 421 5.24 -23.62 -19.24
CA ASP A 421 6.27 -24.28 -18.46
C ASP A 421 5.76 -24.57 -17.04
N ASP A 422 5.50 -25.84 -16.73
CA ASP A 422 5.02 -26.26 -15.41
C ASP A 422 5.98 -25.88 -14.27
N ARG A 423 7.26 -25.59 -14.54
CA ARG A 423 8.24 -25.13 -13.53
C ARG A 423 7.94 -23.73 -13.01
N GLU A 424 7.12 -22.95 -13.72
CA GLU A 424 6.62 -21.65 -13.28
C GLU A 424 5.70 -21.79 -12.07
N ILE A 425 5.03 -22.95 -11.93
CA ILE A 425 4.16 -23.30 -10.80
C ILE A 425 4.88 -24.31 -9.91
N LYS A 426 5.50 -23.81 -8.82
CA LYS A 426 6.27 -24.64 -7.89
C LYS A 426 5.44 -25.70 -7.14
N SER A 427 4.13 -25.50 -7.01
CA SER A 427 3.22 -26.41 -6.32
C SER A 427 1.79 -26.29 -6.84
N ASN A 428 1.05 -27.40 -6.87
CA ASN A 428 -0.38 -27.42 -7.19
C ASN A 428 -1.28 -27.25 -5.95
N ARG A 429 -0.70 -27.05 -4.77
CA ARG A 429 -1.45 -26.85 -3.53
C ARG A 429 -2.00 -25.42 -3.45
N TYR A 430 -3.10 -25.26 -2.72
CA TYR A 430 -3.64 -23.94 -2.38
C TYR A 430 -2.73 -23.27 -1.34
N THR A 431 -1.61 -22.71 -1.80
CA THR A 431 -0.61 -21.98 -1.00
C THR A 431 -0.11 -20.77 -1.79
N LEU A 432 0.12 -19.64 -1.12
CA LEU A 432 0.74 -18.47 -1.77
C LEU A 432 2.21 -18.77 -2.09
N MET A 433 2.57 -18.74 -3.36
CA MET A 433 3.93 -19.02 -3.84
C MET A 433 4.63 -17.75 -4.30
N ASP A 434 5.94 -17.66 -4.13
CA ASP A 434 6.73 -16.55 -4.68
C ASP A 434 6.71 -16.56 -6.21
N VAL A 435 6.46 -15.39 -6.81
CA VAL A 435 6.43 -15.18 -8.26
C VAL A 435 7.64 -14.36 -8.72
N SER A 436 8.18 -14.69 -9.89
CA SER A 436 9.14 -13.82 -10.58
C SER A 436 8.38 -12.66 -11.25
N PRO A 437 8.91 -11.42 -11.24
CA PRO A 437 8.33 -10.31 -12.00
C PRO A 437 8.05 -10.65 -13.47
N SER A 438 8.91 -11.47 -14.09
CA SER A 438 8.77 -11.91 -15.49
C SER A 438 7.46 -12.66 -15.77
N ILE A 439 6.90 -13.39 -14.80
CA ILE A 439 5.63 -14.12 -14.99
C ILE A 439 4.46 -13.14 -15.02
N MET A 440 4.50 -12.10 -14.18
CA MET A 440 3.46 -11.06 -14.17
C MET A 440 3.44 -10.32 -15.51
N GLU A 441 4.62 -10.00 -16.05
CA GLU A 441 4.79 -9.37 -17.37
C GLU A 441 4.29 -10.29 -18.50
N LEU A 442 4.63 -11.58 -18.48
CA LEU A 442 4.17 -12.56 -19.46
C LEU A 442 2.64 -12.63 -19.56
N ILE A 443 1.94 -12.60 -18.41
CA ILE A 443 0.47 -12.60 -18.38
C ILE A 443 -0.09 -11.31 -18.99
N GLU A 444 0.54 -10.16 -18.70
CA GLU A 444 0.14 -8.87 -19.28
C GLU A 444 0.41 -8.80 -20.80
N GLU A 445 1.57 -9.26 -21.26
CA GLU A 445 1.94 -9.28 -22.69
C GLU A 445 1.10 -10.27 -23.50
N GLY A 446 0.88 -11.47 -22.97
CA GLY A 446 0.06 -12.49 -23.64
C GLY A 446 -1.38 -12.04 -23.90
N SER A 447 -1.88 -11.10 -23.09
CA SER A 447 -3.21 -10.51 -23.29
C SER A 447 -3.28 -9.40 -24.35
N LYS A 448 -2.12 -8.89 -24.82
CA LYS A 448 -2.00 -7.72 -25.70
C LYS A 448 -1.35 -8.01 -27.05
N SER A 449 -1.02 -9.27 -27.35
CA SER A 449 -0.45 -9.65 -28.63
C SER A 449 -1.46 -9.43 -29.78
N GLY A 450 -0.96 -8.84 -30.87
CA GLY A 450 -1.77 -8.61 -32.08
C GLY A 450 -1.91 -9.86 -32.95
N PHE A 451 -2.61 -9.72 -34.07
CA PHE A 451 -2.66 -10.77 -35.10
C PHE A 451 -1.26 -11.07 -35.65
N SER A 452 -0.88 -12.35 -35.70
CA SER A 452 0.31 -12.84 -36.42
C SER A 452 -0.07 -14.05 -37.27
N PHE A 453 0.20 -14.00 -38.58
CA PHE A 453 0.00 -15.16 -39.45
C PHE A 453 1.20 -16.12 -39.41
N GLU A 454 2.42 -15.59 -39.28
CA GLU A 454 3.65 -16.39 -39.33
C GLU A 454 3.90 -17.14 -38.00
N ASP A 455 3.53 -16.52 -36.88
CA ASP A 455 3.78 -17.05 -35.54
C ASP A 455 2.54 -17.70 -34.91
N SER A 456 1.41 -17.76 -35.62
CA SER A 456 0.17 -18.36 -35.10
C SER A 456 -0.64 -19.10 -36.18
N GLY A 457 -1.43 -20.09 -35.76
CA GLY A 457 -2.18 -20.97 -36.67
C GLY A 457 -1.44 -22.27 -37.02
N SER A 458 -2.10 -23.17 -37.74
CA SER A 458 -1.51 -24.42 -38.24
C SER A 458 -1.90 -24.67 -39.69
N GLU A 459 -0.95 -25.12 -40.51
CA GLU A 459 -1.21 -25.51 -41.91
C GLU A 459 -2.03 -26.80 -42.00
N GLU A 460 -1.90 -27.68 -41.01
CA GLU A 460 -2.65 -28.92 -40.92
C GLU A 460 -3.83 -28.80 -39.95
N ALA A 461 -4.97 -29.38 -40.34
CA ALA A 461 -6.12 -29.56 -39.45
C ALA A 461 -5.80 -30.71 -38.49
N ASP A 462 -5.17 -30.38 -37.36
CA ASP A 462 -4.84 -31.37 -36.33
C ASP A 462 -6.11 -31.76 -35.55
N LEU A 463 -6.95 -32.57 -36.19
CA LEU A 463 -8.22 -33.10 -35.64
C LEU A 463 -8.00 -34.25 -34.66
N ALA A 464 -6.77 -34.79 -34.59
CA ALA A 464 -6.43 -36.00 -33.84
C ALA A 464 -5.59 -35.74 -32.59
N SER A 465 -4.77 -34.67 -32.55
CA SER A 465 -4.23 -34.22 -31.28
C SER A 465 -5.39 -33.60 -30.47
N LYS A 466 -5.45 -33.92 -29.18
CA LYS A 466 -6.16 -33.05 -28.24
C LYS A 466 -5.42 -31.73 -28.34
N SER A 467 -5.92 -30.85 -29.21
CA SER A 467 -5.49 -29.46 -29.34
C SER A 467 -5.25 -28.94 -27.93
N ILE A 468 -4.29 -28.03 -27.77
CA ILE A 468 -4.19 -27.27 -26.53
C ILE A 468 -5.56 -26.62 -26.35
N ARG A 469 -6.47 -27.28 -25.62
CA ARG A 469 -7.83 -26.82 -25.35
C ARG A 469 -7.59 -25.46 -24.74
N THR A 470 -7.85 -24.39 -25.49
CA THR A 470 -7.89 -23.07 -24.91
C THR A 470 -8.97 -23.17 -23.85
N GLY A 471 -8.61 -22.87 -22.61
CA GLY A 471 -9.55 -22.90 -21.49
C GLY A 471 -10.57 -21.80 -21.75
N LYS A 472 -11.65 -22.10 -22.47
CA LYS A 472 -12.71 -21.14 -22.74
C LYS A 472 -13.59 -21.06 -21.50
N LYS A 473 -13.48 -19.97 -20.76
CA LYS A 473 -14.53 -19.59 -19.81
C LYS A 473 -15.73 -19.06 -20.60
N LYS A 474 -16.94 -19.33 -20.12
CA LYS A 474 -18.14 -18.71 -20.65
C LYS A 474 -18.34 -17.38 -19.94
N GLU A 475 -18.35 -16.28 -20.69
CA GLU A 475 -18.80 -15.01 -20.12
C GLU A 475 -20.29 -15.05 -19.81
N ILE A 476 -20.64 -14.51 -18.65
CA ILE A 476 -21.99 -14.52 -18.13
C ILE A 476 -22.51 -13.09 -18.09
N GLU A 477 -23.64 -12.87 -18.75
CA GLU A 477 -24.37 -11.62 -18.64
C GLU A 477 -25.06 -11.55 -17.28
N LEU A 478 -24.87 -10.43 -16.58
CA LEU A 478 -25.39 -10.19 -15.24
C LEU A 478 -26.89 -9.85 -15.34
N LYS A 479 -27.74 -10.87 -15.31
CA LYS A 479 -29.18 -10.77 -15.61
C LYS A 479 -29.94 -9.82 -14.70
N LEU A 480 -29.65 -9.82 -13.40
CA LEU A 480 -30.32 -8.93 -12.44
C LEU A 480 -29.96 -7.47 -12.77
N LYS A 481 -28.68 -7.19 -12.94
CA LYS A 481 -28.18 -5.88 -13.35
C LYS A 481 -28.72 -5.44 -14.70
N HIS A 482 -28.90 -6.35 -15.66
CA HIS A 482 -29.53 -6.05 -16.95
C HIS A 482 -30.93 -5.48 -16.75
N ASN A 483 -31.78 -6.16 -15.97
CA ASN A 483 -33.15 -5.73 -15.72
C ASN A 483 -33.20 -4.37 -15.00
N ILE A 484 -32.33 -4.16 -14.01
CA ILE A 484 -32.24 -2.89 -13.27
C ILE A 484 -31.78 -1.77 -14.20
N LEU A 485 -30.71 -2.00 -14.98
CA LEU A 485 -30.15 -1.04 -15.92
C LEU A 485 -31.19 -0.65 -16.98
N GLN A 486 -31.88 -1.62 -17.58
CA GLN A 486 -32.92 -1.37 -18.57
C GLN A 486 -34.07 -0.53 -18.00
N ALA A 487 -34.52 -0.84 -16.78
CA ALA A 487 -35.59 -0.09 -16.12
C ALA A 487 -35.19 1.36 -15.82
N LYS A 488 -34.00 1.56 -15.22
CA LYS A 488 -33.49 2.90 -14.86
C LYS A 488 -33.17 3.73 -16.10
N PHE A 489 -32.52 3.13 -17.10
CA PHE A 489 -32.17 3.82 -18.33
C PHE A 489 -33.40 4.18 -19.17
N LEU A 490 -34.43 3.33 -19.22
CA LEU A 490 -35.73 3.67 -19.81
C LEU A 490 -36.31 4.93 -19.17
N LYS A 491 -36.34 4.99 -17.83
CA LYS A 491 -36.88 6.15 -17.09
C LYS A 491 -36.07 7.41 -17.37
N TYR A 492 -34.74 7.31 -17.39
CA TYR A 492 -33.85 8.41 -17.75
C TYR A 492 -34.18 8.97 -19.15
N LEU A 493 -34.26 8.10 -20.16
CA LEU A 493 -34.60 8.51 -21.53
C LEU A 493 -36.02 9.09 -21.64
N GLN A 494 -37.00 8.51 -20.95
CA GLN A 494 -38.38 9.02 -20.92
C GLN A 494 -38.49 10.40 -20.27
N ASN A 495 -37.70 10.67 -19.25
CA ASN A 495 -37.62 11.99 -18.63
C ASN A 495 -36.97 13.01 -19.57
N LYS A 496 -35.92 12.60 -20.29
CA LYS A 496 -35.17 13.48 -21.21
C LYS A 496 -35.94 13.80 -22.50
N TYR A 497 -36.60 12.82 -23.09
CA TYR A 497 -37.23 12.96 -24.42
C TYR A 497 -38.76 12.88 -24.39
N GLY A 498 -39.37 12.48 -23.28
CA GLY A 498 -40.81 12.30 -23.14
C GLY A 498 -41.25 10.84 -23.25
N LYS A 499 -42.16 10.44 -22.34
CA LYS A 499 -42.63 9.05 -22.19
C LYS A 499 -43.20 8.42 -23.47
N ALA A 500 -43.87 9.20 -24.31
CA ALA A 500 -44.47 8.70 -25.55
C ALA A 500 -43.43 8.38 -26.66
N LEU A 501 -42.22 8.93 -26.54
CA LEU A 501 -41.16 8.80 -27.55
C LEU A 501 -40.16 7.69 -27.25
N VAL A 502 -40.23 7.05 -26.07
CA VAL A 502 -39.29 5.98 -25.68
C VAL A 502 -40.05 4.77 -25.15
N LYS A 503 -39.79 3.60 -25.75
CA LYS A 503 -40.40 2.32 -25.40
C LYS A 503 -39.34 1.24 -25.18
N ARG A 504 -39.68 0.22 -24.40
CA ARG A 504 -38.90 -1.02 -24.26
C ARG A 504 -39.47 -2.14 -25.13
N GLU A 505 -38.61 -3.07 -25.52
CA GLU A 505 -38.98 -4.35 -26.14
C GLU A 505 -39.83 -4.23 -27.41
N CYS A 506 -39.53 -3.21 -28.24
CA CYS A 506 -40.13 -3.11 -29.56
C CYS A 506 -39.75 -4.33 -30.41
N THR A 507 -40.71 -4.89 -31.13
CA THR A 507 -40.46 -6.04 -32.02
C THR A 507 -39.69 -5.60 -33.26
N SER A 508 -38.62 -6.32 -33.62
CA SER A 508 -37.95 -6.23 -34.91
C SER A 508 -38.19 -7.50 -35.74
N TYR A 509 -37.53 -7.63 -36.89
CA TYR A 509 -37.68 -8.79 -37.77
C TYR A 509 -37.41 -10.11 -37.01
N GLY A 510 -38.15 -11.18 -37.32
CA GLY A 510 -37.95 -12.49 -36.70
C GLY A 510 -38.47 -12.60 -35.26
N ALA A 511 -39.33 -11.67 -34.81
CA ALA A 511 -39.84 -11.59 -33.44
C ALA A 511 -38.76 -11.30 -32.37
N LEU A 512 -37.60 -10.78 -32.79
CA LEU A 512 -36.58 -10.25 -31.92
C LEU A 512 -37.07 -8.99 -31.19
N ARG A 513 -36.46 -8.67 -30.05
CA ARG A 513 -36.88 -7.57 -29.17
C ARG A 513 -35.70 -6.64 -28.95
N ILE A 514 -35.86 -5.40 -29.38
CA ILE A 514 -34.88 -4.33 -29.12
C ILE A 514 -35.08 -3.86 -27.68
N ASP A 515 -34.02 -3.81 -26.88
CA ASP A 515 -34.11 -3.43 -25.46
C ASP A 515 -34.87 -2.13 -25.28
N LEU A 516 -34.39 -1.04 -25.91
CA LEU A 516 -35.10 0.23 -25.95
C LEU A 516 -35.10 0.85 -27.36
N THR A 517 -36.17 1.56 -27.67
CA THR A 517 -36.31 2.32 -28.92
C THR A 517 -36.76 3.73 -28.61
N ARG A 518 -36.05 4.72 -29.16
CA ARG A 518 -36.46 6.13 -29.15
C ARG A 518 -36.91 6.55 -30.53
N LYS A 519 -38.11 7.13 -30.62
CA LYS A 519 -38.60 7.78 -31.83
C LYS A 519 -38.04 9.20 -31.93
N THR A 520 -37.55 9.57 -33.10
CA THR A 520 -37.12 10.94 -33.43
C THR A 520 -38.03 11.53 -34.51
N ASN A 521 -37.68 12.71 -35.02
CA ASN A 521 -38.42 13.33 -36.12
C ASN A 521 -38.15 12.65 -37.47
N THR A 522 -37.03 11.95 -37.59
CA THR A 522 -36.51 11.40 -38.85
C THR A 522 -36.46 9.87 -38.88
N GLY A 523 -36.58 9.21 -37.73
CA GLY A 523 -36.57 7.75 -37.65
C GLY A 523 -36.57 7.24 -36.21
N PHE A 524 -35.72 6.26 -35.95
CA PHE A 524 -35.59 5.61 -34.66
C PHE A 524 -34.12 5.44 -34.25
N VAL A 525 -33.87 5.58 -32.95
CA VAL A 525 -32.60 5.18 -32.33
C VAL A 525 -32.83 3.92 -31.52
N PHE A 526 -32.05 2.89 -31.82
CA PHE A 526 -32.08 1.62 -31.10
C PHE A 526 -30.99 1.61 -30.03
N TYR A 527 -31.36 1.16 -28.82
CA TYR A 527 -30.43 0.96 -27.73
C TYR A 527 -30.41 -0.51 -27.38
N GLU A 528 -29.21 -1.06 -27.25
CA GLU A 528 -28.96 -2.42 -26.78
C GLU A 528 -28.19 -2.35 -25.48
N ILE A 529 -28.65 -3.07 -24.47
CA ILE A 529 -28.09 -3.04 -23.13
C ILE A 529 -27.31 -4.33 -22.90
N LYS A 530 -26.07 -4.23 -22.45
CA LYS A 530 -25.24 -5.39 -22.09
C LYS A 530 -24.58 -5.21 -20.73
N THR A 531 -24.72 -6.23 -19.89
CA THR A 531 -24.20 -6.25 -18.51
C THR A 531 -23.16 -7.32 -18.27
N TYR A 532 -22.34 -7.63 -19.27
CA TYR A 532 -21.12 -8.40 -19.03
C TYR A 532 -20.11 -7.61 -18.20
N ASN A 533 -19.26 -8.32 -17.46
CA ASN A 533 -18.08 -7.75 -16.83
C ASN A 533 -17.12 -7.14 -17.87
N SER A 534 -16.93 -7.81 -19.00
CA SER A 534 -16.09 -7.33 -20.09
C SER A 534 -16.88 -6.39 -21.01
N LEU A 535 -16.41 -5.15 -21.13
CA LEU A 535 -16.96 -4.23 -22.12
C LEU A 535 -16.67 -4.70 -23.56
N ARG A 536 -15.57 -5.43 -23.81
CA ARG A 536 -15.30 -6.02 -25.13
C ARG A 536 -16.35 -7.05 -25.53
N THR A 537 -16.81 -7.87 -24.59
CA THR A 537 -17.91 -8.82 -24.84
C THR A 537 -19.23 -8.12 -25.04
N SER A 538 -19.51 -7.08 -24.24
CA SER A 538 -20.68 -6.22 -24.46
C SER A 538 -20.68 -5.60 -25.87
N ILE A 539 -19.51 -5.16 -26.35
CA ILE A 539 -19.33 -4.66 -27.71
C ILE A 539 -19.57 -5.76 -28.75
N ARG A 540 -18.93 -6.93 -28.60
CA ARG A 540 -19.03 -8.04 -29.54
C ARG A 540 -20.47 -8.51 -29.72
N GLU A 541 -21.17 -8.76 -28.62
CA GLU A 541 -22.54 -9.28 -28.63
C GLU A 541 -23.55 -8.18 -28.99
N GLY A 542 -23.40 -6.99 -28.41
CA GLY A 542 -24.38 -5.91 -28.56
C GLY A 542 -24.37 -5.27 -29.94
N ILE A 543 -23.20 -5.07 -30.56
CA ILE A 543 -23.14 -4.52 -31.93
C ILE A 543 -23.76 -5.50 -32.93
N GLY A 544 -23.51 -6.80 -32.79
CA GLY A 544 -24.12 -7.81 -33.67
C GLY A 544 -25.65 -7.72 -33.65
N GLN A 545 -26.24 -7.62 -32.45
CA GLN A 545 -27.69 -7.50 -32.27
C GLN A 545 -28.22 -6.17 -32.84
N LEU A 546 -27.56 -5.04 -32.56
CA LEU A 546 -27.94 -3.74 -33.11
C LEU A 546 -27.91 -3.71 -34.65
N LEU A 547 -26.87 -4.30 -35.25
CA LEU A 547 -26.76 -4.39 -36.71
C LEU A 547 -27.86 -5.30 -37.28
N GLU A 548 -28.15 -6.44 -36.65
CA GLU A 548 -29.23 -7.33 -37.07
C GLU A 548 -30.59 -6.61 -37.03
N TYR A 549 -30.90 -5.89 -35.94
CA TYR A 549 -32.15 -5.13 -35.81
C TYR A 549 -32.29 -4.03 -36.86
N SER A 550 -31.17 -3.38 -37.22
CA SER A 550 -31.18 -2.25 -38.14
C SER A 550 -31.20 -2.68 -39.61
N LEU A 551 -30.56 -3.80 -39.96
CA LEU A 551 -30.22 -4.13 -41.34
C LEU A 551 -30.89 -5.39 -41.90
N TYR A 552 -31.28 -6.35 -41.06
CA TYR A 552 -31.82 -7.63 -41.53
C TYR A 552 -33.33 -7.54 -41.83
N PRO A 553 -33.84 -8.13 -42.94
CA PRO A 553 -33.12 -8.93 -43.93
C PRO A 553 -32.43 -8.15 -45.06
N ASN A 554 -32.82 -6.89 -45.29
CA ASN A 554 -32.16 -5.94 -46.19
C ASN A 554 -32.86 -4.57 -46.08
N VAL A 555 -32.85 -3.99 -44.87
CA VAL A 555 -33.56 -2.75 -44.52
C VAL A 555 -32.60 -1.76 -43.86
N ASN A 556 -33.09 -0.57 -43.52
CA ASN A 556 -32.38 0.39 -42.68
C ASN A 556 -33.37 1.05 -41.72
N GLU A 557 -33.65 0.38 -40.61
CA GLU A 557 -34.74 0.73 -39.68
C GLU A 557 -34.33 1.77 -38.61
N ALA A 558 -33.03 1.90 -38.34
CA ALA A 558 -32.51 2.84 -37.35
C ALA A 558 -31.67 3.94 -37.99
N GLU A 559 -31.91 5.18 -37.58
CA GLU A 559 -31.03 6.30 -37.93
C GLU A 559 -29.76 6.33 -37.07
N GLY A 560 -29.77 5.60 -35.95
CA GLY A 560 -28.62 5.44 -35.07
C GLY A 560 -28.79 4.26 -34.13
N ILE A 561 -27.67 3.66 -33.76
CA ILE A 561 -27.59 2.51 -32.87
C ILE A 561 -26.68 2.83 -31.69
N VAL A 562 -27.08 2.42 -30.49
CA VAL A 562 -26.39 2.78 -29.26
C VAL A 562 -26.20 1.56 -28.38
N LEU A 563 -24.94 1.24 -28.07
CA LEU A 563 -24.63 0.24 -27.06
C LEU A 563 -24.60 0.89 -25.68
N VAL A 564 -25.27 0.29 -24.70
CA VAL A 564 -25.36 0.80 -23.33
C VAL A 564 -24.79 -0.25 -22.39
N SER A 565 -23.91 0.16 -21.49
CA SER A 565 -23.37 -0.71 -20.45
C SER A 565 -23.14 0.04 -19.14
N HIS A 566 -22.94 -0.71 -18.07
CA HIS A 566 -22.61 -0.23 -16.74
C HIS A 566 -21.08 -0.19 -16.50
N VAL A 567 -20.28 -0.59 -17.49
CA VAL A 567 -18.81 -0.70 -17.37
C VAL A 567 -18.14 0.50 -18.02
N SER A 568 -17.42 1.32 -17.26
CA SER A 568 -16.68 2.46 -17.82
C SER A 568 -15.60 2.01 -18.84
N PRO A 569 -15.46 2.69 -19.99
CA PRO A 569 -14.45 2.34 -20.99
C PRO A 569 -13.04 2.78 -20.57
N SER A 570 -12.08 1.86 -20.68
CA SER A 570 -10.65 2.18 -20.61
C SER A 570 -10.21 2.95 -21.85
N GLU A 571 -9.06 3.63 -21.80
CA GLU A 571 -8.57 4.42 -22.94
C GLU A 571 -8.37 3.58 -24.22
N GLU A 572 -7.91 2.34 -24.06
CA GLU A 572 -7.80 1.36 -25.14
C GLU A 572 -9.17 1.04 -25.76
N VAL A 573 -10.19 0.81 -24.93
CA VAL A 573 -11.54 0.52 -25.41
C VAL A 573 -12.20 1.75 -26.04
N LYS A 574 -11.92 2.98 -25.55
CA LYS A 574 -12.37 4.21 -26.21
C LYS A 574 -11.81 4.32 -27.63
N ASN A 575 -10.51 4.04 -27.80
CA ASN A 575 -9.87 4.03 -29.12
C ASN A 575 -10.52 2.98 -30.03
N TYR A 576 -10.81 1.79 -29.50
CA TYR A 576 -11.51 0.74 -30.25
C TYR A 576 -12.93 1.16 -30.66
N LEU A 577 -13.73 1.72 -29.75
CA LEU A 577 -15.09 2.21 -30.03
C LEU A 577 -15.09 3.32 -31.09
N ASN A 578 -14.16 4.27 -30.99
CA ASN A 578 -13.99 5.32 -32.01
C ASN A 578 -13.59 4.73 -33.36
N HIS A 579 -12.74 3.70 -33.38
CA HIS A 579 -12.39 3.00 -34.62
C HIS A 579 -13.62 2.33 -35.25
N ILE A 580 -14.43 1.61 -34.46
CA ILE A 580 -15.69 1.01 -34.92
C ILE A 580 -16.61 2.10 -35.50
N LYS A 581 -16.84 3.19 -34.76
CA LYS A 581 -17.72 4.30 -35.16
C LYS A 581 -17.35 4.90 -36.52
N ASN A 582 -16.05 5.02 -36.80
CA ASN A 582 -15.56 5.50 -38.09
C ASN A 582 -15.63 4.45 -39.20
N PHE A 583 -15.67 3.16 -38.84
CA PHE A 583 -15.71 2.05 -39.78
C PHE A 583 -17.13 1.71 -40.24
N ILE A 584 -18.12 1.80 -39.36
CA ILE A 584 -19.51 1.45 -39.67
C ILE A 584 -20.27 2.63 -40.27
N ASN A 585 -21.01 2.37 -41.36
CA ASN A 585 -21.75 3.38 -42.10
C ASN A 585 -23.14 3.70 -41.49
N ILE A 586 -23.29 3.53 -40.17
CA ILE A 586 -24.49 3.86 -39.40
C ILE A 586 -24.02 4.63 -38.16
N PRO A 587 -24.68 5.74 -37.77
CA PRO A 587 -24.34 6.44 -36.54
C PRO A 587 -24.37 5.51 -35.33
N PHE A 588 -23.20 5.30 -34.74
CA PHE A 588 -23.00 4.45 -33.57
C PHE A 588 -22.47 5.27 -32.41
N SER A 589 -22.97 4.96 -31.22
CA SER A 589 -22.48 5.54 -29.98
C SER A 589 -22.43 4.50 -28.89
N TYR A 590 -21.56 4.73 -27.92
CA TYR A 590 -21.51 3.95 -26.70
C TYR A 590 -21.87 4.83 -25.50
N ILE A 591 -22.72 4.32 -24.61
CA ILE A 591 -23.12 4.99 -23.37
C ILE A 591 -22.69 4.14 -22.16
N HIS A 592 -21.91 4.75 -21.28
CA HIS A 592 -21.72 4.30 -19.91
C HIS A 592 -22.79 4.94 -19.01
N PHE A 593 -23.71 4.12 -18.51
CA PHE A 593 -24.77 4.57 -17.60
C PHE A 593 -24.51 4.04 -16.19
N ASP A 594 -24.43 4.97 -15.23
CA ASP A 594 -24.27 4.64 -13.83
C ASP A 594 -25.64 4.31 -13.21
N ILE A 595 -25.75 3.08 -12.71
CA ILE A 595 -27.00 2.56 -12.15
C ILE A 595 -27.38 3.27 -10.86
N GLU A 596 -26.41 3.69 -10.03
CA GLU A 596 -26.66 4.29 -8.73
C GLU A 596 -27.01 5.77 -8.85
N GLN A 597 -26.25 6.51 -9.66
CA GLN A 597 -26.49 7.92 -9.93
C GLN A 597 -27.65 8.16 -10.91
N GLU A 598 -28.12 7.11 -11.59
CA GLU A 598 -29.15 7.15 -12.64
C GLU A 598 -28.83 8.13 -13.78
N GLU A 599 -27.55 8.24 -14.16
CA GLU A 599 -27.08 9.21 -15.15
C GLU A 599 -26.08 8.63 -16.16
N ILE A 600 -25.91 9.34 -17.27
CA ILE A 600 -24.87 9.04 -18.25
C ILE A 600 -23.56 9.68 -17.78
N ILE A 601 -22.56 8.85 -17.53
CA ILE A 601 -21.22 9.30 -17.14
C ILE A 601 -20.38 9.62 -18.38
N THR A 602 -20.46 8.76 -19.40
CA THR A 602 -19.67 8.89 -20.63
C THR A 602 -20.51 8.51 -21.83
N GLU A 603 -20.44 9.31 -22.89
CA GLU A 603 -21.00 9.00 -24.22
C GLU A 603 -19.89 9.21 -25.25
N ILE A 604 -19.66 8.22 -26.12
CA ILE A 604 -18.58 8.20 -27.14
C ILE A 604 -19.17 8.14 -28.54
#